data_AF-A0A3R6YXB7-F1
#
_entry.id   AF-A0A3R6YXB7-F1
#
_cell.length_a   1.000
_cell.length_b   1.000
_cell.length_c   1.000
_cell.angle_alpha   90.00
_cell.angle_beta   90.00
_cell.angle_gamma   90.00
#
_symmetry.space_group_name_H-M   'P 1'
#
loop_
_entity.id
_entity.type
_entity.pdbx_description
1 polymer ?
#
loop_
_entity_poly.entity_id
_entity_poly.type
_entity_poly.pdbx_seq_one_letter_code
_entity_poly.pdbx_strand_id
1 'polypeptide(L)'
;MLLFASIFGVSRPVSIVAAILESKSLFVASNGHQAAVDAARRGFATLNSDLLTDLAAFLAWEDTRRDGAFCQKHCLHRVGLVEVQHLAASFERLLVDLGFVQPTTSRQPTTSRQPTKPVDMVVVAAVVAAGLYPNVVFVDKSTSSSTTSSRLTFWDRRKQVYMHPSSINCGVPISSAYLGYHIKLVTSSKVYLPVSSAVTPLALALFGGHLEYPWTTFLDRTSHATVDQWIQLPCAGRTVMLVTELRRRLADLLQRTTALDRYGPCFWIYISWNCVGKLATPSAMEPQDRALVDAVIRLWRDEGAQITCAPNS
;
A
#
# COMPACT_ATOMS: atom_id res chain seq x y z
N MET A 1 -0.59 -3.93 -7.96
CA MET A 1 -1.33 -3.50 -6.75
C MET A 1 -2.67 -4.25 -6.57
N LEU A 2 -3.67 -4.06 -7.45
CA LEU A 2 -5.01 -4.66 -7.29
C LEU A 2 -5.02 -6.21 -7.21
N LEU A 3 -4.18 -6.89 -8.00
CA LEU A 3 -4.06 -8.36 -7.96
C LEU A 3 -3.43 -8.87 -6.66
N PHE A 4 -2.49 -8.12 -6.07
CA PHE A 4 -1.98 -8.48 -4.74
C PHE A 4 -3.05 -8.23 -3.67
N ALA A 5 -3.87 -7.19 -3.84
CA ALA A 5 -4.94 -6.90 -2.91
C ALA A 5 -5.98 -8.02 -2.79
N SER A 6 -6.29 -8.73 -3.87
CA SER A 6 -7.17 -9.90 -3.80
C SER A 6 -6.54 -11.04 -3.00
N ILE A 7 -5.26 -11.36 -3.25
CA ILE A 7 -4.50 -12.41 -2.54
C ILE A 7 -4.46 -12.13 -1.03
N PHE A 8 -4.16 -10.90 -0.64
CA PHE A 8 -4.05 -10.51 0.78
C PHE A 8 -5.41 -10.14 1.41
N GLY A 9 -6.53 -10.30 0.69
CA GLY A 9 -7.86 -10.05 1.22
C GLY A 9 -8.19 -8.57 1.51
N VAL A 10 -7.46 -7.63 0.89
CA VAL A 10 -7.61 -6.18 1.06
C VAL A 10 -8.06 -5.47 -0.23
N SER A 11 -8.88 -6.15 -1.05
CA SER A 11 -9.33 -5.66 -2.36
C SER A 11 -10.05 -4.31 -2.30
N ARG A 12 -11.08 -4.17 -1.45
CA ARG A 12 -11.85 -2.91 -1.29
C ARG A 12 -10.98 -1.70 -0.94
N PRO A 13 -10.19 -1.70 0.17
CA PRO A 13 -9.38 -0.53 0.53
C PRO A 13 -8.33 -0.20 -0.52
N VAL A 14 -7.71 -1.19 -1.15
CA VAL A 14 -6.72 -0.95 -2.21
C VAL A 14 -7.35 -0.45 -3.51
N SER A 15 -8.56 -0.89 -3.86
CA SER A 15 -9.34 -0.33 -4.98
C SER A 15 -9.69 1.14 -4.75
N ILE A 16 -9.98 1.53 -3.51
CA ILE A 16 -10.17 2.94 -3.13
C ILE A 16 -8.85 3.71 -3.30
N VAL A 17 -7.72 3.18 -2.82
CA VAL A 17 -6.41 3.82 -3.01
C VAL A 17 -6.05 3.97 -4.49
N ALA A 18 -6.32 2.95 -5.31
CA ALA A 18 -6.14 3.03 -6.76
C ALA A 18 -7.00 4.13 -7.39
N ALA A 19 -8.25 4.27 -6.94
CA ALA A 19 -9.14 5.33 -7.41
C ALA A 19 -8.69 6.72 -6.94
N ILE A 20 -8.15 6.84 -5.72
CA ILE A 20 -7.58 8.09 -5.20
C ILE A 20 -6.41 8.54 -6.08
N LEU A 21 -5.51 7.62 -6.45
CA LEU A 21 -4.36 7.89 -7.32
C LEU A 21 -4.76 8.42 -8.70
N GLU A 22 -5.88 7.94 -9.24
CA GLU A 22 -6.40 8.37 -10.54
C GLU A 22 -7.23 9.67 -10.45
N SER A 23 -7.79 9.95 -9.28
CA SER A 23 -8.66 11.11 -9.06
C SER A 23 -7.90 12.37 -8.62
N LYS A 24 -8.61 13.51 -8.62
CA LYS A 24 -8.10 14.73 -7.99
C LYS A 24 -8.08 14.59 -6.46
N SER A 25 -7.32 15.45 -5.78
CA SER A 25 -7.28 15.52 -4.31
C SER A 25 -8.68 15.51 -3.69
N LEU A 26 -8.89 14.64 -2.70
CA LEU A 26 -10.14 14.56 -1.93
C LEU A 26 -10.38 15.78 -1.04
N PHE A 27 -9.33 16.53 -0.75
CA PHE A 27 -9.37 17.70 0.11
C PHE A 27 -9.39 18.97 -0.73
N VAL A 28 -10.31 19.89 -0.42
CA VAL A 28 -10.50 21.15 -1.14
C VAL A 28 -10.62 22.30 -0.14
N ALA A 29 -9.88 23.39 -0.41
CA ALA A 29 -9.96 24.61 0.37
C ALA A 29 -11.23 25.40 -0.01
N SER A 30 -12.08 25.68 0.97
CA SER A 30 -13.08 26.73 0.81
C SER A 30 -12.40 28.08 1.07
N ASN A 31 -12.34 28.94 0.05
CA ASN A 31 -11.94 30.35 0.14
C ASN A 31 -10.48 30.61 0.60
N GLY A 32 -9.51 29.80 0.17
CA GLY A 32 -8.08 30.08 0.39
C GLY A 32 -7.51 29.64 1.74
N HIS A 33 -8.28 28.96 2.59
CA HIS A 33 -7.83 28.45 3.89
C HIS A 33 -7.05 27.12 3.76
N GLN A 34 -5.93 27.13 3.03
CA GLN A 34 -5.11 25.92 2.83
C GLN A 34 -4.62 25.32 4.16
N ALA A 35 -4.30 26.17 5.15
CA ALA A 35 -3.88 25.70 6.47
C ALA A 35 -4.97 24.87 7.19
N ALA A 36 -6.25 25.21 7.02
CA ALA A 36 -7.36 24.45 7.59
C ALA A 36 -7.51 23.09 6.91
N VAL A 37 -7.31 23.03 5.59
CA VAL A 37 -7.28 21.79 4.82
C VAL A 37 -6.15 20.88 5.29
N ASP A 38 -4.94 21.43 5.42
CA ASP A 38 -3.79 20.66 5.85
C ASP A 38 -3.98 20.16 7.29
N ALA A 39 -4.59 20.96 8.18
CA ALA A 39 -4.93 20.54 9.53
C ALA A 39 -5.98 19.42 9.55
N ALA A 40 -7.03 19.54 8.75
CA ALA A 40 -8.06 18.51 8.62
C ALA A 40 -7.49 17.20 8.07
N ARG A 41 -6.63 17.27 7.04
CA ARG A 41 -5.95 16.11 6.45
C ARG A 41 -4.99 15.45 7.43
N ARG A 42 -4.21 16.22 8.20
CA ARG A 42 -3.36 15.70 9.28
C ARG A 42 -4.15 14.97 10.37
N GLY A 43 -5.41 15.33 10.59
CA GLY A 43 -6.30 14.61 11.50
C GLY A 43 -6.56 13.14 11.13
N PHE A 44 -6.32 12.77 9.87
CA PHE A 44 -6.42 11.40 9.37
C PHE A 44 -5.06 10.72 9.15
N ALA A 45 -3.97 11.37 9.58
CA ALA A 45 -2.61 10.92 9.29
C ALA A 45 -2.38 9.47 9.75
N THR A 46 -2.04 8.60 8.80
CA THR A 46 -1.87 7.16 9.05
C THR A 46 -0.56 6.67 8.45
N LEU A 47 0.28 6.03 9.26
CA LEU A 47 1.52 5.34 8.85
C LEU A 47 2.45 6.16 7.94
N ASN A 48 2.63 7.46 8.21
CA ASN A 48 3.42 8.39 7.37
C ASN A 48 3.11 8.22 5.86
N SER A 49 1.83 8.09 5.51
CA SER A 49 1.39 7.88 4.13
C SER A 49 0.24 8.80 3.75
N ASP A 50 0.44 9.60 2.69
CA ASP A 50 -0.59 10.44 2.08
C ASP A 50 -1.76 9.58 1.57
N LEU A 51 -1.47 8.44 0.95
CA LEU A 51 -2.49 7.55 0.38
C LEU A 51 -3.36 6.88 1.46
N LEU A 52 -2.74 6.43 2.55
CA LEU A 52 -3.48 5.82 3.65
C LEU A 52 -4.25 6.87 4.47
N THR A 53 -3.73 8.09 4.52
CA THR A 53 -4.43 9.24 5.12
C THR A 53 -5.71 9.56 4.35
N ASP A 54 -5.62 9.63 3.01
CA ASP A 54 -6.78 9.87 2.15
C ASP A 54 -7.78 8.70 2.19
N LEU A 55 -7.28 7.46 2.26
CA LEU A 55 -8.12 6.27 2.49
C LEU A 55 -8.86 6.34 3.83
N ALA A 56 -8.17 6.71 4.92
CA ALA A 56 -8.77 6.82 6.24
C ALA A 56 -9.89 7.89 6.26
N ALA A 57 -9.67 9.04 5.62
CA ALA A 57 -10.68 10.07 5.45
C ALA A 57 -11.89 9.57 4.64
N PHE A 58 -11.65 8.82 3.55
CA PHE A 58 -12.71 8.22 2.74
C PHE A 58 -13.55 7.21 3.53
N LEU A 59 -12.90 6.31 4.27
CA LEU A 59 -13.58 5.30 5.08
C LEU A 59 -14.41 5.96 6.19
N ALA A 60 -13.87 6.96 6.88
CA ALA A 60 -14.61 7.72 7.88
C ALA A 60 -15.86 8.40 7.28
N TRP A 61 -15.75 8.98 6.08
CA TRP A 61 -16.90 9.52 5.36
C TRP A 61 -17.94 8.45 5.00
N GLU A 62 -17.49 7.27 4.54
CA GLU A 62 -18.37 6.14 4.23
C GLU A 62 -19.14 5.67 5.48
N ASP A 63 -18.49 5.64 6.65
CA ASP A 63 -19.07 5.27 7.94
C ASP A 63 -20.10 6.28 8.45
N THR A 64 -19.93 7.58 8.17
CA THR A 64 -20.94 8.62 8.46
C THR A 64 -22.17 8.57 7.55
N ARG A 65 -22.34 7.50 6.76
CA ARG A 65 -23.39 7.36 5.75
C ARG A 65 -23.33 8.48 4.70
N ARG A 66 -22.11 8.93 4.36
CA ARG A 66 -21.85 9.91 3.32
C ARG A 66 -22.45 11.29 3.64
N ASP A 67 -22.40 11.66 4.91
CA ASP A 67 -22.96 12.91 5.40
C ASP A 67 -22.24 14.13 4.79
N GLY A 68 -23.03 15.11 4.36
CA GLY A 68 -22.52 16.37 3.83
C GLY A 68 -21.90 17.26 4.91
N ALA A 69 -22.38 17.18 6.16
CA ALA A 69 -21.82 17.96 7.25
C ALA A 69 -20.40 17.48 7.62
N PHE A 70 -20.15 16.16 7.52
CA PHE A 70 -18.80 15.60 7.64
C PHE A 70 -17.84 16.19 6.60
N CYS A 71 -18.27 16.29 5.33
CA CYS A 71 -17.45 16.88 4.28
C CYS A 71 -17.11 18.35 4.56
N GLN A 72 -18.07 19.14 5.03
CA GLN A 72 -17.84 20.54 5.38
C GLN A 72 -16.84 20.67 6.55
N LYS A 73 -17.01 19.86 7.59
CA LYS A 73 -16.15 19.86 8.77
C LYS A 73 -14.69 19.51 8.47
N HIS A 74 -14.46 18.55 7.57
CA HIS A 74 -13.14 18.03 7.25
C HIS A 74 -12.56 18.53 5.92
N CYS A 75 -13.15 19.57 5.34
CA CYS A 75 -12.73 20.17 4.06
C CYS A 75 -12.65 19.15 2.90
N LEU A 76 -13.59 18.20 2.85
CA LEU A 76 -13.62 17.14 1.84
C LEU A 76 -14.50 17.54 0.65
N HIS A 77 -14.06 17.15 -0.54
CA HIS A 77 -14.77 17.35 -1.79
C HIS A 77 -15.81 16.25 -2.01
N ARG A 78 -17.07 16.54 -1.69
CA ARG A 78 -18.18 15.56 -1.78
C ARG A 78 -18.32 14.92 -3.16
N VAL A 79 -18.19 15.70 -4.24
CA VAL A 79 -18.31 15.17 -5.61
C VAL A 79 -17.15 14.22 -5.91
N GLY A 80 -15.92 14.59 -5.53
CA GLY A 80 -14.73 13.75 -5.70
C GLY A 80 -14.79 12.44 -4.91
N LEU A 81 -15.33 12.48 -3.68
CA LEU A 81 -15.55 11.26 -2.89
C LEU A 81 -16.52 10.29 -3.59
N VAL A 82 -17.58 10.81 -4.21
CA VAL A 82 -18.53 9.99 -4.97
C VAL A 82 -17.87 9.42 -6.24
N GLU A 83 -17.08 10.23 -6.96
CA GLU A 83 -16.29 9.78 -8.11
C GLU A 83 -15.34 8.63 -7.75
N VAL A 84 -14.54 8.80 -6.69
CA VAL A 84 -13.64 7.77 -6.17
C VAL A 84 -14.40 6.51 -5.78
N GLN A 85 -15.57 6.64 -5.16
CA GLN A 85 -16.41 5.49 -4.82
C GLN A 85 -16.85 4.69 -6.05
N HIS A 86 -17.29 5.38 -7.11
CA HIS A 86 -17.70 4.75 -8.36
C HIS A 86 -16.52 4.08 -9.06
N LEU A 87 -15.37 4.75 -9.13
CA LEU A 87 -14.17 4.21 -9.76
C LEU A 87 -13.63 2.97 -9.02
N ALA A 88 -13.57 3.02 -7.68
CA ALA A 88 -13.19 1.89 -6.85
C ALA A 88 -14.13 0.69 -7.06
N ALA A 89 -15.43 0.94 -7.16
CA ALA A 89 -16.41 -0.11 -7.43
C ALA A 89 -16.22 -0.74 -8.83
N SER A 90 -15.79 0.03 -9.83
CA SER A 90 -15.44 -0.49 -11.14
C SER A 90 -14.20 -1.40 -11.09
N PHE A 91 -13.16 -1.02 -10.33
CA PHE A 91 -11.99 -1.89 -10.13
C PHE A 91 -12.35 -3.19 -9.40
N GLU A 92 -13.22 -3.13 -8.40
CA GLU A 92 -13.70 -4.34 -7.72
C GLU A 92 -14.51 -5.24 -8.64
N ARG A 93 -15.38 -4.67 -9.50
CA ARG A 93 -16.10 -5.45 -10.51
C ARG A 93 -15.15 -6.16 -11.46
N LEU A 94 -14.12 -5.46 -11.96
CA LEU A 94 -13.09 -6.07 -12.80
C LEU A 94 -12.41 -7.25 -12.09
N LEU A 95 -12.09 -7.12 -10.80
CA LEU A 95 -11.52 -8.22 -10.02
C LEU A 95 -12.50 -9.39 -9.84
N VAL A 96 -13.81 -9.13 -9.76
CA VAL A 96 -14.84 -10.17 -9.68
C VAL A 96 -15.00 -10.89 -11.03
N ASP A 97 -15.03 -10.13 -12.12
CA ASP A 97 -15.18 -10.63 -13.48
C ASP A 97 -14.00 -11.56 -13.82
N LEU A 98 -12.77 -11.09 -13.59
CA LEU A 98 -11.52 -11.86 -13.69
C LEU A 98 -11.41 -12.99 -12.64
N GLY A 99 -12.32 -13.02 -11.67
CA GLY A 99 -12.36 -14.09 -10.69
C GLY A 99 -11.28 -14.06 -9.62
N PHE A 100 -10.70 -12.90 -9.37
CA PHE A 100 -9.82 -12.68 -8.24
C PHE A 100 -10.58 -12.47 -6.94
N VAL A 101 -11.83 -12.01 -7.02
CA VAL A 101 -12.70 -11.76 -5.86
C VAL A 101 -14.02 -12.47 -6.07
N GLN A 102 -14.52 -13.15 -5.02
CA GLN A 102 -15.86 -13.74 -5.08
C GLN A 102 -16.90 -12.61 -5.12
N PRO A 103 -17.93 -12.73 -5.97
CA PRO A 103 -19.05 -11.80 -5.93
C PRO A 103 -19.59 -11.77 -4.50
N THR A 104 -19.71 -10.59 -3.91
CA THR A 104 -20.33 -10.46 -2.60
C THR A 104 -21.83 -10.72 -2.75
N THR A 105 -22.25 -11.97 -2.54
CA THR A 105 -23.68 -12.36 -2.55
C THR A 105 -24.49 -11.60 -1.47
N SER A 106 -23.79 -10.99 -0.51
CA SER A 106 -24.34 -10.16 0.57
C SER A 106 -24.32 -8.65 0.26
N ARG A 107 -24.78 -8.25 -0.92
CA ARG A 107 -25.32 -6.90 -1.14
C ARG A 107 -26.84 -6.93 -1.18
N GLN A 108 -27.45 -7.73 -0.31
CA GLN A 108 -28.84 -7.49 0.08
C GLN A 108 -28.90 -6.09 0.73
N PRO A 109 -29.85 -5.23 0.33
CA PRO A 109 -30.13 -3.98 1.03
C PRO A 109 -30.89 -4.32 2.31
N THR A 110 -30.27 -5.06 3.23
CA THR A 110 -30.83 -5.28 4.56
C THR A 110 -30.47 -4.11 5.45
N THR A 111 -31.48 -3.58 6.08
CA THR A 111 -31.53 -2.48 7.05
C THR A 111 -30.67 -2.72 8.31
N SER A 112 -29.86 -3.77 8.34
CA SER A 112 -28.93 -4.14 9.42
C SER A 112 -27.58 -4.55 8.82
N ARG A 113 -26.73 -3.56 8.49
CA ARG A 113 -25.37 -3.79 8.01
C ARG A 113 -24.49 -4.29 9.16
N GLN A 114 -23.93 -5.50 9.01
CA GLN A 114 -22.91 -6.02 9.91
C GLN A 114 -21.74 -5.03 10.06
N PRO A 115 -21.09 -4.96 11.23
CA PRO A 115 -19.89 -4.16 11.41
C PRO A 115 -18.84 -4.62 10.39
N THR A 116 -18.38 -3.68 9.56
CA THR A 116 -17.25 -3.90 8.65
C THR A 116 -16.05 -4.36 9.48
N LYS A 117 -15.40 -5.45 9.08
CA LYS A 117 -14.15 -5.87 9.73
C LYS A 117 -13.16 -4.69 9.68
N PRO A 118 -12.41 -4.42 10.77
CA PRO A 118 -11.43 -3.34 10.78
C PRO A 118 -10.42 -3.55 9.66
N VAL A 119 -10.16 -2.48 8.90
CA VAL A 119 -9.21 -2.50 7.78
C VAL A 119 -7.79 -2.50 8.35
N ASP A 120 -7.01 -3.51 7.97
CA ASP A 120 -5.60 -3.59 8.35
C ASP A 120 -4.75 -2.67 7.47
N MET A 121 -4.53 -1.46 7.96
CA MET A 121 -3.79 -0.42 7.25
C MET A 121 -2.33 -0.82 6.96
N VAL A 122 -1.73 -1.69 7.76
CA VAL A 122 -0.34 -2.14 7.57
C VAL A 122 -0.25 -3.05 6.34
N VAL A 123 -1.20 -3.97 6.19
CA VAL A 123 -1.28 -4.84 5.00
C VAL A 123 -1.60 -4.01 3.76
N VAL A 124 -2.50 -3.02 3.86
CA VAL A 124 -2.79 -2.09 2.77
C VAL A 124 -1.52 -1.32 2.37
N ALA A 125 -0.74 -0.82 3.34
CA ALA A 125 0.52 -0.13 3.08
C ALA A 125 1.51 -1.00 2.29
N ALA A 126 1.67 -2.27 2.68
CA ALA A 126 2.57 -3.20 2.01
C ALA A 126 2.12 -3.52 0.58
N VAL A 127 0.81 -3.71 0.35
CA VAL A 127 0.26 -3.92 -1.00
C VAL A 127 0.38 -2.66 -1.86
N VAL A 128 0.18 -1.48 -1.28
CA VAL A 128 0.38 -0.20 -1.96
C VAL A 128 1.85 -0.02 -2.35
N ALA A 129 2.80 -0.43 -1.50
CA ALA A 129 4.22 -0.43 -1.83
C ALA A 129 4.52 -1.26 -3.09
N ALA A 130 3.85 -2.40 -3.28
CA ALA A 130 3.95 -3.20 -4.50
C ALA A 130 3.47 -2.47 -5.75
N GLY A 131 2.55 -1.52 -5.61
CA GLY A 131 2.07 -0.66 -6.70
C GLY A 131 2.95 0.55 -6.97
N LEU A 132 3.63 1.06 -5.94
CA LEU A 132 4.52 2.21 -6.07
C LEU A 132 5.91 1.80 -6.57
N TYR A 133 6.37 0.58 -6.30
CA TYR A 133 7.63 0.09 -6.85
C TYR A 133 7.64 0.17 -8.40
N PRO A 134 8.72 0.66 -9.05
CA PRO A 134 10.06 0.96 -8.54
C PRO A 134 10.28 2.40 -8.02
N ASN A 135 9.21 3.18 -7.86
CA ASN A 135 9.28 4.57 -7.38
C ASN A 135 9.47 4.63 -5.86
N VAL A 136 10.72 4.55 -5.43
CA VAL A 136 11.11 4.55 -4.01
C VAL A 136 12.18 5.62 -3.78
N VAL A 137 12.15 6.27 -2.62
CA VAL A 137 13.17 7.20 -2.14
C VAL A 137 13.71 6.75 -0.78
N PHE A 138 14.99 7.00 -0.56
CA PHE A 138 15.68 6.75 0.70
C PHE A 138 15.56 7.96 1.62
N VAL A 139 15.29 7.70 2.90
CA VAL A 139 15.24 8.71 3.96
C VAL A 139 16.56 8.69 4.70
N ASP A 140 17.37 9.72 4.49
CA ASP A 140 18.62 9.91 5.20
C ASP A 140 18.39 10.77 6.45
N LYS A 141 18.65 10.15 7.61
CA LYS A 141 18.53 10.72 8.94
C LYS A 141 19.89 11.25 9.40
N SER A 142 20.43 12.24 8.71
CA SER A 142 21.68 12.86 9.18
C SER A 142 21.43 13.65 10.48
N THR A 143 22.15 13.31 11.54
CA THR A 143 22.15 14.08 12.79
C THR A 143 22.94 15.36 12.57
N SER A 144 22.28 16.45 12.20
CA SER A 144 22.93 17.76 12.17
C SER A 144 23.37 18.12 13.60
N SER A 145 24.68 18.31 13.80
CA SER A 145 25.32 18.61 15.09
C SER A 145 24.94 19.97 15.71
N SER A 146 23.97 20.66 15.12
CA SER A 146 23.51 21.98 15.54
C SER A 146 21.98 22.02 15.65
N THR A 147 21.52 22.02 16.90
CA THR A 147 20.25 22.59 17.36
C THR A 147 18.94 21.92 16.87
N THR A 148 18.45 20.99 17.71
CA THR A 148 17.02 20.72 18.02
C THR A 148 16.09 20.17 16.92
N SER A 149 16.57 19.78 15.74
CA SER A 149 15.77 18.95 14.81
C SER A 149 16.66 18.18 13.83
N SER A 150 16.56 16.84 13.81
CA SER A 150 17.16 16.02 12.77
C SER A 150 16.59 16.45 11.42
N ARG A 151 17.44 17.00 10.53
CA ARG A 151 17.03 17.38 9.17
C ARG A 151 16.99 16.13 8.32
N LEU A 152 15.78 15.65 8.04
CA LEU A 152 15.56 14.57 7.09
C LEU A 152 15.89 15.04 5.68
N THR A 153 16.70 14.26 4.97
CA THR A 153 16.94 14.46 3.54
C THR A 153 16.46 13.25 2.75
N PHE A 154 15.95 13.47 1.55
CA PHE A 154 15.35 12.42 0.73
C PHE A 154 16.13 12.26 -0.56
N TRP A 155 16.41 11.01 -0.92
CA TRP A 155 17.27 10.67 -2.03
C TRP A 155 16.60 9.66 -2.94
N ASP A 156 16.40 10.04 -4.19
CA ASP A 156 16.08 9.12 -5.26
C ASP A 156 17.37 8.71 -5.96
N ARG A 157 17.89 7.53 -5.60
CA ARG A 157 19.18 7.01 -6.04
C ARG A 157 20.33 7.98 -5.71
N ARG A 158 20.64 8.90 -6.63
CA ARG A 158 21.71 9.92 -6.50
C ARG A 158 21.20 11.36 -6.55
N LYS A 159 19.89 11.56 -6.71
CA LYS A 159 19.29 12.89 -6.82
C LYS A 159 18.52 13.21 -5.53
N GLN A 160 18.81 14.37 -4.95
CA GLN A 160 18.05 14.86 -3.81
C GLN A 160 16.65 15.27 -4.24
N VAL A 161 15.65 14.89 -3.46
CA VAL A 161 14.24 15.26 -3.64
C VAL A 161 13.70 15.88 -2.36
N TYR A 162 12.58 16.58 -2.46
CA TYR A 162 11.94 17.26 -1.34
C TYR A 162 10.47 16.85 -1.23
N MET A 163 9.93 16.87 -0.02
CA MET A 163 8.48 16.71 0.17
C MET A 163 7.77 17.98 -0.29
N HIS A 164 6.70 17.82 -1.06
CA HIS A 164 5.87 18.95 -1.43
C HIS A 164 5.11 19.47 -0.19
N PRO A 165 4.85 20.79 -0.05
CA PRO A 165 4.13 21.34 1.10
C PRO A 165 2.74 20.75 1.33
N SER A 166 2.08 20.23 0.29
CA SER A 166 0.77 19.57 0.41
C SER A 166 0.81 18.17 1.00
N SER A 167 1.99 17.54 1.07
CA SER A 167 2.14 16.19 1.65
C SER A 167 2.08 16.28 3.17
N ILE A 168 1.42 15.30 3.80
CA ILE A 168 1.36 15.17 5.26
C ILE A 168 2.74 14.89 5.88
N ASN A 169 3.70 14.42 5.07
CA ASN A 169 5.07 14.14 5.50
C ASN A 169 5.99 15.37 5.42
N CYS A 170 5.50 16.52 4.96
CA CYS A 170 6.29 17.74 4.91
C CYS A 170 6.56 18.29 6.33
N GLY A 171 7.81 18.24 6.77
CA GLY A 171 8.23 18.78 8.07
C GLY A 171 7.88 17.88 9.27
N VAL A 172 7.50 16.63 9.02
CA VAL A 172 7.16 15.64 10.06
C VAL A 172 8.30 14.61 10.15
N PRO A 173 8.66 14.13 11.36
CA PRO A 173 9.62 13.02 11.48
C PRO A 173 9.07 11.75 10.83
N ILE A 174 9.96 11.03 10.13
CA ILE A 174 9.61 9.81 9.40
C ILE A 174 10.45 8.66 9.98
N SER A 175 9.77 7.66 10.53
CA SER A 175 10.42 6.50 11.13
C SER A 175 10.97 5.53 10.08
N SER A 176 10.26 5.36 8.96
CA SER A 176 10.66 4.45 7.87
C SER A 176 11.95 4.92 7.16
N ALA A 177 12.80 3.97 6.77
CA ALA A 177 13.98 4.22 5.95
C ALA A 177 13.66 4.47 4.46
N TYR A 178 12.48 4.04 4.01
CA TYR A 178 12.05 4.14 2.62
C TYR A 178 10.64 4.70 2.50
N LEU A 179 10.43 5.50 1.46
CA LEU A 179 9.13 6.01 1.06
C LEU A 179 8.88 5.68 -0.41
N GLY A 180 7.69 5.22 -0.74
CA GLY A 180 7.20 5.12 -2.11
C GLY A 180 6.56 6.43 -2.55
N TYR A 181 6.64 6.76 -3.83
CA TYR A 181 5.95 7.93 -4.40
C TYR A 181 5.21 7.55 -5.68
N HIS A 182 4.17 8.31 -6.03
CA HIS A 182 3.42 8.08 -7.27
C HIS A 182 3.98 8.88 -8.44
N ILE A 183 4.14 10.20 -8.25
CA ILE A 183 4.67 11.12 -9.28
C ILE A 183 5.76 12.02 -8.69
N LYS A 184 6.60 12.57 -9.57
CA LYS A 184 7.55 13.64 -9.25
C LYS A 184 7.13 14.93 -9.93
N LEU A 185 7.13 16.03 -9.18
CA LEU A 185 6.94 17.36 -9.72
C LEU A 185 8.29 18.03 -9.86
N VAL A 186 8.72 18.23 -11.10
CA VAL A 186 10.00 18.90 -11.40
C VAL A 186 9.72 20.39 -11.58
N THR A 187 10.31 21.20 -10.71
CA THR A 187 10.37 22.66 -10.86
C THR A 187 11.73 23.05 -11.43
N SER A 188 11.90 24.31 -11.83
CA SER A 188 13.18 24.85 -12.33
C SER A 188 14.37 24.65 -11.38
N SER A 189 14.14 24.59 -10.06
CA SER A 189 15.19 24.49 -9.05
C SER A 189 15.19 23.20 -8.23
N LYS A 190 14.03 22.54 -8.06
CA LYS A 190 13.84 21.44 -7.11
C LYS A 190 12.86 20.40 -7.64
N VAL A 191 13.04 19.15 -7.19
CA VAL A 191 12.11 18.05 -7.45
C VAL A 191 11.31 17.77 -6.19
N TYR A 192 9.98 17.83 -6.30
CA TYR A 192 9.06 17.63 -5.19
C TYR A 192 8.24 16.35 -5.32
N LEU A 193 7.96 15.72 -4.19
CA LEU A 193 7.06 14.57 -4.06
C LEU A 193 5.72 15.04 -3.47
N PRO A 194 4.65 15.16 -4.27
CA PRO A 194 3.32 15.57 -3.79
C PRO A 194 2.61 14.50 -2.96
N VAL A 195 2.88 13.24 -3.27
CA VAL A 195 2.27 12.07 -2.63
C VAL A 195 3.38 11.09 -2.30
N SER A 196 3.48 10.76 -1.01
CA SER A 196 4.46 9.84 -0.46
C SER A 196 3.78 8.84 0.49
N SER A 197 4.27 7.61 0.50
CA SER A 197 3.81 6.56 1.41
C SER A 197 4.99 5.89 2.07
N ALA A 198 4.96 5.68 3.39
CA ALA A 198 5.94 4.83 4.02
C ALA A 198 5.90 3.43 3.44
N VAL A 199 7.09 2.88 3.20
CA VAL A 199 7.27 1.53 2.68
C VAL A 199 8.20 0.77 3.59
N THR A 200 7.75 -0.41 4.02
CA THR A 200 8.51 -1.32 4.85
C THR A 200 9.60 -2.06 4.04
N PRO A 201 10.81 -2.26 4.60
CA PRO A 201 11.84 -3.12 4.04
C PRO A 201 11.34 -4.48 3.54
N LEU A 202 10.48 -5.18 4.30
CA LEU A 202 9.94 -6.48 3.88
C LEU A 202 9.07 -6.37 2.62
N ALA A 203 8.28 -5.31 2.48
CA ALA A 203 7.47 -5.10 1.27
C ALA A 203 8.35 -4.86 0.04
N LEU A 204 9.47 -4.12 0.17
CA LEU A 204 10.47 -4.00 -0.90
C LEU A 204 11.16 -5.33 -1.17
N ALA A 205 11.49 -6.07 -0.11
CA ALA A 205 12.07 -7.38 -0.20
C ALA A 205 11.14 -8.38 -0.87
N LEU A 206 9.81 -8.27 -0.74
CA LEU A 206 8.86 -9.21 -1.33
C LEU A 206 8.42 -8.80 -2.76
N PHE A 207 8.15 -7.52 -2.98
CA PHE A 207 7.54 -7.01 -4.22
C PHE A 207 8.48 -6.23 -5.12
N GLY A 208 9.69 -5.91 -4.64
CA GLY A 208 10.68 -5.20 -5.43
C GLY A 208 11.26 -6.04 -6.56
N GLY A 209 12.30 -5.50 -7.19
CA GLY A 209 12.98 -6.12 -8.32
C GLY A 209 13.93 -7.23 -7.89
N HIS A 210 15.05 -7.38 -8.58
CA HIS A 210 15.97 -8.47 -8.35
C HIS A 210 16.60 -8.38 -6.94
N LEU A 211 16.44 -9.45 -6.15
CA LEU A 211 16.97 -9.55 -4.78
C LEU A 211 18.28 -10.34 -4.83
N GLU A 212 19.39 -9.66 -4.57
CA GLU A 212 20.72 -10.24 -4.51
C GLU A 212 21.23 -10.26 -3.07
N TYR A 213 22.00 -11.29 -2.72
CA TYR A 213 22.69 -11.37 -1.44
C TYR A 213 24.12 -11.86 -1.66
N PRO A 214 25.14 -11.13 -1.19
CA PRO A 214 26.53 -11.53 -1.32
C PRO A 214 26.86 -12.67 -0.35
N TRP A 215 26.65 -13.92 -0.79
CA TRP A 215 26.92 -15.13 0.00
C TRP A 215 28.39 -15.30 0.39
N THR A 216 29.30 -14.65 -0.34
CA THR A 216 30.76 -14.73 -0.15
C THR A 216 31.26 -13.91 1.04
N THR A 217 30.47 -12.94 1.53
CA THR A 217 30.89 -12.00 2.58
C THR A 217 30.36 -12.40 3.96
N PHE A 218 30.19 -13.71 4.21
CA PHE A 218 29.61 -14.26 5.45
C PHE A 218 30.39 -13.90 6.74
N LEU A 219 31.63 -13.42 6.59
CA LEU A 219 32.51 -13.00 7.68
C LEU A 219 32.35 -11.51 8.05
N ASP A 220 31.74 -10.68 7.20
CA ASP A 220 31.49 -9.28 7.54
C ASP A 220 30.22 -9.15 8.39
N ARG A 221 30.31 -8.36 9.46
CA ARG A 221 29.19 -8.06 10.37
C ARG A 221 28.06 -7.24 9.74
N THR A 222 28.16 -6.88 8.46
CA THR A 222 27.22 -6.03 7.71
C THR A 222 26.53 -6.83 6.60
N SER A 223 25.89 -7.96 6.95
CA SER A 223 25.07 -8.72 5.99
C SER A 223 23.86 -7.88 5.55
N HIS A 224 23.87 -7.42 4.30
CA HIS A 224 22.77 -6.69 3.68
C HIS A 224 22.41 -7.36 2.35
N ALA A 225 21.11 -7.49 2.07
CA ALA A 225 20.64 -7.82 0.74
C ALA A 225 20.45 -6.54 -0.07
N THR A 226 20.57 -6.65 -1.39
CA THR A 226 20.31 -5.54 -2.30
C THR A 226 19.10 -5.84 -3.15
N VAL A 227 18.18 -4.89 -3.28
CA VAL A 227 17.10 -4.92 -4.29
C VAL A 227 17.48 -3.96 -5.42
N ASP A 228 17.53 -4.47 -6.65
CA ASP A 228 17.97 -3.76 -7.87
C ASP A 228 19.33 -3.04 -7.70
N GLN A 229 20.23 -3.62 -6.88
CA GLN A 229 21.60 -3.13 -6.66
C GLN A 229 21.73 -1.75 -5.99
N TRP A 230 20.64 -1.14 -5.51
CA TRP A 230 20.69 0.18 -4.86
C TRP A 230 19.93 0.27 -3.54
N ILE A 231 18.87 -0.54 -3.35
CA ILE A 231 18.14 -0.59 -2.07
C ILE A 231 18.85 -1.60 -1.17
N GLN A 232 19.49 -1.12 -0.10
CA GLN A 232 20.21 -1.96 0.86
C GLN A 232 19.32 -2.34 2.04
N LEU A 233 18.92 -3.60 2.12
CA LEU A 233 18.09 -4.12 3.21
C LEU A 233 18.97 -4.82 4.24
N PRO A 234 19.00 -4.36 5.50
CA PRO A 234 19.75 -5.04 6.55
C PRO A 234 19.04 -6.35 6.91
N CYS A 235 19.57 -7.47 6.43
CA CYS A 235 18.97 -8.78 6.69
C CYS A 235 19.99 -9.92 6.64
N ALA A 236 19.76 -10.94 7.46
CA ALA A 236 20.57 -12.16 7.47
C ALA A 236 20.26 -13.04 6.24
N GLY A 237 21.24 -13.81 5.78
CA GLY A 237 21.08 -14.71 4.63
C GLY A 237 19.90 -15.70 4.77
N ARG A 238 19.59 -16.18 5.98
CA ARG A 238 18.40 -17.03 6.23
C ARG A 238 17.09 -16.32 5.89
N THR A 239 16.98 -15.04 6.25
CA THR A 239 15.82 -14.20 5.92
C THR A 239 15.70 -14.03 4.41
N VAL A 240 16.82 -13.82 3.71
CA VAL A 240 16.82 -13.73 2.24
C VAL A 240 16.34 -15.01 1.59
N MET A 241 16.84 -16.18 2.03
CA MET A 241 16.36 -17.48 1.48
C MET A 241 14.86 -17.63 1.65
N LEU A 242 14.34 -17.27 2.84
CA LEU A 242 12.91 -17.32 3.13
C LEU A 242 12.13 -16.37 2.22
N VAL A 243 12.56 -15.12 2.08
CA VAL A 243 11.92 -14.14 1.19
C VAL A 243 11.96 -14.61 -0.27
N THR A 244 13.05 -15.21 -0.72
CA THR A 244 13.17 -15.77 -2.07
C THR A 244 12.17 -16.90 -2.31
N GLU A 245 12.00 -17.81 -1.34
CA GLU A 245 10.98 -18.86 -1.43
C GLU A 245 9.56 -18.28 -1.37
N LEU A 246 9.31 -17.28 -0.51
CA LEU A 246 8.03 -16.57 -0.46
C LEU A 246 7.68 -15.92 -1.81
N ARG A 247 8.65 -15.24 -2.44
CA ARG A 247 8.50 -14.66 -3.78
C ARG A 247 8.13 -15.72 -4.81
N ARG A 248 8.82 -16.85 -4.80
CA ARG A 248 8.57 -17.96 -5.72
C ARG A 248 7.14 -18.50 -5.55
N ARG A 249 6.72 -18.78 -4.31
CA ARG A 249 5.35 -19.25 -4.00
C ARG A 249 4.28 -18.25 -4.42
N LEU A 250 4.51 -16.97 -4.16
CA LEU A 250 3.58 -15.90 -4.53
C LEU A 250 3.47 -15.75 -6.06
N ALA A 251 4.59 -15.90 -6.78
CA ALA A 251 4.60 -15.92 -8.23
C ALA A 251 3.86 -17.15 -8.79
N ASP A 252 4.09 -18.34 -8.23
CA ASP A 252 3.39 -19.57 -8.62
C ASP A 252 1.87 -19.44 -8.42
N LEU A 253 1.46 -18.86 -7.29
CA LEU A 253 0.07 -18.57 -6.97
C LEU A 253 -0.54 -17.59 -8.00
N LEU A 254 0.14 -16.48 -8.29
CA LEU A 254 -0.31 -15.51 -9.29
C LEU A 254 -0.42 -16.15 -10.69
N GLN A 255 0.56 -16.96 -11.10
CA GLN A 255 0.51 -17.68 -12.37
C GLN A 255 -0.66 -18.65 -12.43
N ARG A 256 -0.91 -19.42 -11.37
CA ARG A 256 -2.08 -20.31 -11.29
C ARG A 256 -3.39 -19.53 -11.40
N THR A 257 -3.50 -18.39 -10.74
CA THR A 257 -4.72 -17.56 -10.81
C THR A 257 -4.95 -16.95 -12.20
N THR A 258 -3.89 -16.58 -12.92
CA THR A 258 -3.98 -15.96 -14.25
C THR A 258 -4.07 -16.97 -15.40
N ALA A 259 -3.51 -18.17 -15.25
CA ALA A 259 -3.55 -19.22 -16.28
C ALA A 259 -4.93 -19.86 -16.42
N LEU A 260 -5.74 -19.88 -15.36
CA LEU A 260 -7.11 -20.39 -15.38
C LEU A 260 -8.05 -19.58 -16.31
N ASP A 261 -7.73 -18.32 -16.59
CA ASP A 261 -8.49 -17.44 -17.48
C ASP A 261 -8.23 -17.73 -18.98
N ARG A 262 -7.18 -18.50 -19.32
CA ARG A 262 -6.80 -18.80 -20.71
C ARG A 262 -7.48 -20.04 -21.31
N TYR A 263 -8.20 -20.83 -20.51
CA TYR A 263 -9.02 -21.94 -21.02
C TYR A 263 -10.46 -21.47 -21.21
N GLY A 264 -10.79 -21.06 -22.44
CA GLY A 264 -12.09 -20.51 -22.81
C GLY A 264 -13.30 -21.46 -22.65
N PRO A 265 -14.51 -21.01 -23.02
CA PRO A 265 -15.81 -21.62 -22.72
C PRO A 265 -16.08 -23.03 -23.29
N CYS A 266 -15.14 -23.67 -23.99
CA CYS A 266 -15.35 -24.98 -24.63
C CYS A 266 -14.97 -26.19 -23.76
N PHE A 267 -14.32 -26.00 -22.61
CA PHE A 267 -14.01 -27.09 -21.66
C PHE A 267 -14.99 -27.13 -20.47
N TRP A 268 -16.25 -26.73 -20.70
CA TRP A 268 -17.27 -26.57 -19.65
C TRP A 268 -18.29 -27.71 -19.60
N ILE A 269 -17.98 -28.89 -20.14
CA ILE A 269 -18.96 -30.00 -20.22
C ILE A 269 -18.70 -31.15 -19.23
N TYR A 270 -17.53 -31.28 -18.59
CA TYR A 270 -17.28 -32.46 -17.72
C TYR A 270 -16.50 -32.24 -16.43
N ILE A 271 -16.45 -31.02 -15.91
CA ILE A 271 -15.99 -30.80 -14.53
C ILE A 271 -17.07 -30.04 -13.78
N SER A 272 -17.65 -30.72 -12.79
CA SER A 272 -18.58 -30.21 -11.80
C SER A 272 -18.32 -28.73 -11.49
N TRP A 273 -19.36 -27.93 -11.70
CA TRP A 273 -19.46 -26.47 -11.48
C TRP A 273 -19.19 -26.00 -10.04
N ASN A 274 -18.64 -26.85 -9.17
CA ASN A 274 -18.37 -26.57 -7.76
C ASN A 274 -16.88 -26.67 -7.34
N CYS A 275 -15.95 -27.07 -8.23
CA CYS A 275 -14.58 -27.36 -7.79
C CYS A 275 -13.48 -26.37 -8.23
N VAL A 276 -13.75 -25.41 -9.13
CA VAL A 276 -12.73 -24.45 -9.61
C VAL A 276 -13.18 -23.02 -9.37
N GLY A 277 -13.57 -22.72 -8.13
CA GLY A 277 -13.72 -21.35 -7.69
C GLY A 277 -12.35 -20.67 -7.64
N LYS A 278 -11.97 -19.96 -8.71
CA LYS A 278 -11.44 -18.58 -8.64
C LYS A 278 -10.51 -18.33 -7.42
N LEU A 279 -9.29 -18.85 -7.53
CA LEU A 279 -8.30 -19.13 -6.46
C LEU A 279 -7.78 -17.94 -5.63
N ALA A 280 -8.08 -16.69 -5.99
CA ALA A 280 -7.41 -15.55 -5.34
C ALA A 280 -8.12 -14.99 -4.10
N THR A 281 -9.32 -15.49 -3.77
CA THR A 281 -9.92 -15.15 -2.48
C THR A 281 -9.29 -16.00 -1.37
N PRO A 282 -8.96 -15.42 -0.20
CA PRO A 282 -8.40 -16.19 0.92
C PRO A 282 -9.25 -17.41 1.28
N SER A 283 -10.58 -17.34 1.08
CA SER A 283 -11.54 -18.41 1.31
C SER A 283 -11.46 -19.59 0.34
N ALA A 284 -10.98 -19.40 -0.90
CA ALA A 284 -10.87 -20.44 -1.94
C ALA A 284 -9.45 -21.01 -2.12
N MET A 285 -8.48 -20.46 -1.38
CA MET A 285 -7.07 -20.83 -1.43
C MET A 285 -6.78 -22.18 -0.77
N GLU A 286 -5.81 -22.94 -1.31
CA GLU A 286 -5.32 -24.16 -0.66
C GLU A 286 -4.78 -23.86 0.76
N PRO A 287 -4.87 -24.80 1.71
CA PRO A 287 -4.46 -24.54 3.10
C PRO A 287 -3.02 -24.07 3.26
N GLN A 288 -2.10 -24.59 2.43
CA GLN A 288 -0.68 -24.23 2.45
C GLN A 288 -0.47 -22.79 1.96
N ASP A 289 -1.12 -22.44 0.87
CA ASP A 289 -1.10 -21.10 0.27
C ASP A 289 -1.74 -20.07 1.22
N ARG A 290 -2.83 -20.44 1.93
CA ARG A 290 -3.43 -19.59 2.96
C ARG A 290 -2.49 -19.36 4.13
N ALA A 291 -1.83 -20.41 4.62
CA ALA A 291 -0.86 -20.30 5.71
C ALA A 291 0.32 -19.40 5.33
N LEU A 292 0.76 -19.45 4.07
CA LEU A 292 1.78 -18.56 3.52
C LEU A 292 1.34 -17.09 3.59
N VAL A 293 0.14 -16.77 3.10
CA VAL A 293 -0.42 -15.41 3.12
C VAL A 293 -0.56 -14.91 4.57
N ASP A 294 -1.08 -15.74 5.47
CA ASP A 294 -1.22 -15.39 6.88
C ASP A 294 0.13 -15.15 7.56
N ALA A 295 1.17 -15.92 7.21
CA ALA A 295 2.52 -15.71 7.71
C ALA A 295 3.11 -14.38 7.24
N VAL A 296 2.95 -14.04 5.95
CA VAL A 296 3.41 -12.75 5.40
C VAL A 296 2.69 -11.58 6.08
N ILE A 297 1.38 -11.68 6.27
CA ILE A 297 0.58 -10.66 6.96
C ILE A 297 1.09 -10.44 8.39
N ARG A 298 1.43 -11.52 9.13
CA ARG A 298 2.00 -11.40 10.48
C ARG A 298 3.35 -10.69 10.46
N LEU A 299 4.24 -11.05 9.53
CA LEU A 299 5.55 -10.41 9.40
C LEU A 299 5.44 -8.90 9.15
N TRP A 300 4.49 -8.45 8.30
CA TRP A 300 4.27 -7.03 8.11
C TRP A 300 3.73 -6.32 9.36
N ARG A 301 2.85 -6.97 10.13
CA ARG A 301 2.37 -6.40 11.40
C ARG A 301 3.50 -6.25 12.41
N ASP A 302 4.38 -7.25 12.50
CA ASP A 302 5.52 -7.22 13.41
C ASP A 302 6.51 -6.10 13.02
N GLU A 303 6.80 -5.95 11.73
CA GLU A 303 7.65 -4.86 11.21
C GLU A 303 6.98 -3.48 11.38
N GLY A 304 5.68 -3.38 11.13
CA GLY A 304 4.90 -2.17 11.36
C GLY A 304 4.93 -1.75 12.83
N ALA A 305 4.80 -2.71 13.75
CA ALA A 305 4.90 -2.46 15.19
C ALA A 305 6.30 -1.94 15.57
N GLN A 306 7.38 -2.49 15.00
CA GLN A 306 8.74 -2.00 15.21
C GLN A 306 8.94 -0.57 14.72
N ILE A 307 8.35 -0.20 13.58
CA ILE A 307 8.42 1.17 13.04
C ILE A 307 7.65 2.16 13.92
N THR A 308 6.51 1.77 14.50
CA THR A 308 5.73 2.61 15.42
C THR A 308 6.32 2.70 16.82
N CYS A 309 7.04 1.66 17.26
CA CYS A 309 7.62 1.56 18.60
C CYS A 309 9.08 2.04 18.68
N ALA A 310 9.74 2.33 17.54
CA ALA A 310 11.06 2.94 17.54
C ALA A 310 10.96 4.33 18.21
N PRO A 311 11.55 4.53 19.41
CA PRO A 311 11.56 5.83 20.04
C PRO A 311 12.33 6.79 19.14
N ASN A 312 11.94 8.07 19.15
CA ASN A 312 12.73 9.16 18.60
C ASN A 312 14.11 9.17 19.29
N SER A 313 15.06 8.40 18.77
CA SER A 313 16.46 8.35 19.19
C SER A 313 17.26 9.38 18.40
#